data_AF-A0A4R0XNS2-F1
#
_entry.id   AF-A0A4R0XNS2-F1
#
_cell.length_a   1.000
_cell.length_b   1.000
_cell.length_c   1.000
_cell.angle_alpha   90.00
_cell.angle_beta   90.00
_cell.angle_gamma   90.00
#
_symmetry.space_group_name_H-M   'P 1'
#
loop_
_entity.id
_entity.type
_entity.pdbx_description
1 polymer ?
#
loop_
_entity_poly.entity_id
_entity_poly.type
_entity_poly.pdbx_seq_one_letter_code
_entity_poly.pdbx_strand_id
1 'polypeptide(L)'
;MGFQKRIIIRILFETGIRSSELLNLKKSNIKNNELHVFGKGRRQRKVMISAWLQEELEEYLKTCSEILFPFGYKNLYNKINILDGSRKLSPHMFRRGYAKFCYAQNISIYDISLSMGHSNIETTAGYIKRNSEDVEIYKIF
;
A
#
# COMPACT_ATOMS: atom_id res chain seq x y z
N MET A 1 15.36 0.24 11.42
CA MET A 1 13.94 -0.13 11.18
C MET A 1 13.89 -1.58 10.73
N GLY A 2 13.09 -2.44 11.36
CA GLY A 2 13.08 -3.89 11.03
C GLY A 2 12.65 -4.17 9.59
N PHE A 3 13.26 -5.19 8.95
CA PHE A 3 13.09 -5.49 7.52
C PHE A 3 11.62 -5.69 7.11
N GLN A 4 10.86 -6.54 7.80
CA GLN A 4 9.42 -6.73 7.57
C GLN A 4 8.63 -5.42 7.63
N LYS A 5 8.96 -4.54 8.58
CA LYS A 5 8.29 -3.25 8.74
C LYS A 5 8.51 -2.39 7.51
N ARG A 6 9.75 -2.33 6.99
CA ARG A 6 10.10 -1.58 5.77
C ARG A 6 9.31 -2.08 4.56
N ILE A 7 9.22 -3.39 4.36
CA ILE A 7 8.42 -4.00 3.29
C ILE A 7 6.96 -3.58 3.37
N ILE A 8 6.33 -3.69 4.55
CA ILE A 8 4.92 -3.30 4.75
C ILE A 8 4.66 -1.88 4.25
N ILE A 9 5.54 -0.96 4.59
CA ILE A 9 5.35 0.45 4.28
C ILE A 9 5.58 0.73 2.80
N ARG A 10 6.65 0.16 2.21
CA ARG A 10 6.88 0.31 0.77
C ARG A 10 5.71 -0.24 -0.04
N ILE A 11 5.17 -1.40 0.33
CA ILE A 11 3.95 -1.92 -0.32
C ILE A 11 2.80 -0.91 -0.19
N LEU A 12 2.49 -0.44 1.03
CA LEU A 12 1.36 0.48 1.25
C LEU A 12 1.53 1.79 0.48
N PHE A 13 2.75 2.30 0.37
CA PHE A 13 3.06 3.54 -0.31
C PHE A 13 3.07 3.40 -1.84
N GLU A 14 3.74 2.39 -2.39
CA GLU A 14 3.89 2.20 -3.85
C GLU A 14 2.61 1.70 -4.51
N THR A 15 1.75 0.98 -3.78
CA THR A 15 0.58 0.31 -4.38
C THR A 15 -0.77 0.90 -3.95
N GLY A 16 -0.79 1.64 -2.85
CA GLY A 16 -2.02 2.17 -2.26
C GLY A 16 -3.05 1.10 -1.88
N ILE A 17 -2.69 -0.19 -1.73
CA ILE A 17 -3.63 -1.27 -1.40
C ILE A 17 -4.27 -1.10 -0.01
N ARG A 18 -5.38 -1.81 0.24
CA ARG A 18 -6.06 -1.79 1.54
C ARG A 18 -5.25 -2.59 2.57
N SER A 19 -5.41 -2.25 3.85
CA SER A 19 -4.86 -3.05 4.95
C SER A 19 -5.36 -4.50 4.93
N SER A 20 -6.64 -4.71 4.59
CA SER A 20 -7.20 -6.05 4.41
C SER A 20 -6.52 -6.82 3.28
N GLU A 21 -6.18 -6.16 2.18
CA GLU A 21 -5.49 -6.78 1.04
C GLU A 21 -4.06 -7.13 1.42
N LEU A 22 -3.34 -6.20 2.07
CA LEU A 22 -2.00 -6.44 2.60
C LEU A 22 -1.95 -7.66 3.52
N LEU A 23 -2.85 -7.75 4.50
CA LEU A 23 -2.88 -8.86 5.48
C LEU A 23 -3.22 -10.23 4.86
N ASN A 24 -3.77 -10.24 3.64
CA ASN A 24 -4.09 -11.47 2.91
C ASN A 24 -3.09 -11.79 1.79
N LEU A 25 -2.00 -11.04 1.66
CA LEU A 25 -0.97 -11.30 0.65
C LEU A 25 -0.27 -12.63 0.88
N LYS A 26 -0.11 -13.36 -0.22
CA LYS A 26 0.63 -14.63 -0.31
C LYS A 26 1.84 -14.50 -1.23
N LYS A 27 2.79 -15.42 -1.12
CA LYS A 27 3.98 -15.45 -2.01
C LYS A 27 3.57 -15.46 -3.48
N SER A 28 2.56 -16.28 -3.80
CA SER A 28 1.98 -16.40 -5.14
C SER A 28 1.37 -15.10 -5.70
N ASN A 29 1.17 -14.06 -4.89
CA ASN A 29 0.66 -12.78 -5.35
C ASN A 29 1.73 -11.85 -5.91
N ILE A 30 3.02 -12.17 -5.79
CA ILE A 30 4.13 -11.30 -6.20
C ILE A 30 4.86 -11.96 -7.36
N LYS A 31 4.89 -11.31 -8.52
CA LYS A 31 5.67 -11.76 -9.69
C LYS A 31 5.80 -10.65 -10.72
N ASN A 32 6.91 -10.62 -11.44
CA ASN A 32 7.13 -9.74 -12.59
C ASN A 32 6.88 -8.25 -12.29
N ASN A 33 7.30 -7.75 -11.12
CA ASN A 33 7.02 -6.38 -10.67
C ASN A 33 5.51 -6.08 -10.55
N GLU A 34 4.67 -7.11 -10.40
CA GLU A 34 3.23 -7.00 -10.19
C GLU A 34 2.85 -7.58 -8.83
N LEU A 35 1.99 -6.84 -8.12
CA LEU A 35 1.24 -7.33 -6.99
C LEU A 35 -0.19 -7.67 -7.43
N HIS A 36 -0.55 -8.94 -7.32
CA HIS A 36 -1.87 -9.47 -7.65
C HIS A 36 -2.77 -9.45 -6.41
N VAL A 37 -3.65 -8.47 -6.32
CA VAL A 37 -4.53 -8.29 -5.15
C VAL A 37 -5.98 -8.63 -5.47
N PHE A 38 -6.68 -9.20 -4.49
CA PHE A 38 -8.10 -9.54 -4.59
C PHE A 38 -8.95 -8.49 -3.87
N GLY A 39 -9.76 -7.77 -4.63
CA GLY A 39 -10.70 -6.79 -4.10
C GLY A 39 -12.03 -7.40 -3.63
N LYS A 40 -12.97 -6.52 -3.27
CA LYS A 40 -14.35 -6.90 -2.95
C LYS A 40 -14.97 -7.69 -4.11
N GLY A 41 -15.62 -8.82 -3.80
CA GLY A 41 -16.18 -9.73 -4.79
C GLY A 41 -15.15 -10.63 -5.50
N ARG A 42 -13.94 -10.79 -4.92
CA ARG A 42 -12.84 -11.61 -5.47
C ARG A 42 -12.36 -11.17 -6.85
N ARG A 43 -12.66 -9.94 -7.27
CA ARG A 43 -12.11 -9.37 -8.50
C ARG A 43 -10.62 -9.14 -8.30
N GLN A 44 -9.83 -9.81 -9.12
CA GLN A 44 -8.38 -9.66 -9.13
C GLN A 44 -8.01 -8.39 -9.89
N ARG A 45 -7.05 -7.64 -9.36
CA ARG A 45 -6.38 -6.56 -10.07
C ARG A 45 -4.88 -6.67 -9.88
N LYS A 46 -4.14 -6.16 -10.85
CA LYS A 46 -2.69 -6.07 -10.81
C LYS A 46 -2.31 -4.64 -10.42
N VAL A 47 -1.34 -4.51 -9.54
CA VAL A 47 -0.75 -3.22 -9.17
C VAL A 47 0.74 -3.31 -9.44
N MET A 48 1.29 -2.36 -10.18
CA MET A 48 2.73 -2.33 -10.44
C MET A 48 3.48 -1.97 -9.16
N ILE A 49 4.63 -2.59 -8.96
CA ILE A 49 5.61 -2.25 -7.92
C ILE A 49 6.95 -1.91 -8.57
N SER A 50 7.78 -1.11 -7.91
CA SER A 50 9.12 -0.84 -8.41
C SER A 50 9.98 -2.10 -8.43
N ALA A 51 10.95 -2.18 -9.35
CA ALA A 51 11.94 -3.26 -9.38
C ALA A 51 12.69 -3.38 -8.04
N TRP A 52 12.91 -2.24 -7.38
CA TRP A 52 13.56 -2.16 -6.08
C TRP A 52 12.70 -2.78 -4.96
N LEU A 53 11.37 -2.65 -5.03
CA LEU A 53 10.48 -3.32 -4.08
C LEU A 53 10.38 -4.82 -4.39
N GLN A 54 10.41 -5.20 -5.67
CA GLN A 54 10.45 -6.60 -6.09
C GLN A 54 11.69 -7.32 -5.53
N GLU A 55 12.88 -6.74 -5.67
CA GLU A 55 14.13 -7.31 -5.13
C GLU A 55 14.06 -7.48 -3.60
N GLU A 56 13.56 -6.48 -2.88
CA GLU A 56 13.41 -6.57 -1.42
C GLU A 56 12.35 -7.60 -1.00
N LEU A 57 11.29 -7.73 -1.78
CA LEU A 57 10.28 -8.76 -1.57
C LEU A 57 10.87 -10.14 -1.80
N GLU A 58 11.67 -10.36 -2.85
CA GLU A 58 12.32 -11.64 -3.09
C GLU A 58 13.20 -12.08 -1.92
N GLU A 59 13.97 -11.16 -1.34
CA GLU A 59 14.74 -11.43 -0.12
C GLU A 59 13.82 -11.76 1.07
N TYR A 60 12.74 -11.00 1.24
CA TYR A 60 11.76 -11.27 2.30
C TYR A 60 11.05 -12.63 2.13
N LEU A 61 10.79 -13.03 0.88
CA LEU A 61 10.08 -14.25 0.54
C LEU A 61 10.87 -15.51 0.90
N LYS A 62 12.21 -15.45 0.94
CA LYS A 62 13.09 -16.56 1.34
C LYS A 62 12.84 -17.03 2.77
N THR A 63 12.45 -16.11 3.67
CA THR A 63 12.33 -16.39 5.11
C THR A 63 10.89 -16.37 5.63
N CYS A 64 9.93 -15.89 4.82
CA CYS A 64 8.52 -15.82 5.23
C CYS A 64 7.74 -17.12 4.98
N SER A 65 6.60 -17.27 5.65
CA SER A 65 5.62 -18.33 5.39
C SER A 65 4.78 -18.02 4.13
N GLU A 66 3.84 -18.89 3.77
CA GLU A 66 3.00 -18.68 2.58
C GLU A 66 2.21 -17.36 2.64
N ILE A 67 1.73 -16.98 3.83
CA ILE A 67 1.11 -15.68 4.11
C ILE A 67 2.22 -14.72 4.55
N LEU A 68 2.41 -13.62 3.84
CA LEU A 68 3.51 -12.69 4.08
C LEU A 68 3.46 -12.05 5.48
N PHE A 69 2.25 -11.73 5.94
CA PHE A 69 2.02 -10.98 7.17
C PHE A 69 1.02 -11.71 8.07
N PRO A 70 1.45 -12.79 8.77
CA PRO A 70 0.57 -13.65 9.55
C PRO A 70 0.21 -13.02 10.91
N PHE A 71 -0.38 -11.82 10.89
CA PHE A 71 -0.82 -11.09 12.08
C PHE A 71 -2.06 -10.24 11.79
N GLY A 72 -2.80 -9.86 12.84
CA GLY A 72 -4.01 -9.04 12.70
C GLY A 72 -3.75 -7.53 12.60
N TYR A 73 -4.83 -6.78 12.40
CA TYR A 73 -4.82 -5.31 12.28
C TYR A 73 -4.08 -4.62 13.43
N LYS A 74 -4.31 -5.02 14.69
CA LYS A 74 -3.63 -4.40 15.85
C LYS A 74 -2.10 -4.37 15.68
N ASN A 75 -1.51 -5.48 15.24
CA ASN A 75 -0.06 -5.57 15.01
C ASN A 75 0.40 -4.77 13.80
N LEU A 76 -0.41 -4.72 12.73
CA LEU A 76 -0.13 -3.87 11.57
C LEU A 76 0.00 -2.40 11.98
N TYR A 77 -0.99 -1.88 12.71
CA TYR A 77 -1.01 -0.48 13.15
C TYR A 77 0.14 -0.19 14.13
N ASN A 78 0.43 -1.10 15.06
CA ASN A 78 1.56 -0.94 15.97
C ASN A 78 2.90 -0.87 15.22
N LYS A 79 3.12 -1.74 14.22
CA LYS A 79 4.34 -1.72 13.40
C LYS A 79 4.50 -0.40 12.64
N ILE A 80 3.41 0.14 12.09
CA ILE A 80 3.40 1.38 11.30
C ILE A 80 3.57 2.63 12.18
N ASN A 81 2.89 2.69 13.33
CA ASN A 81 2.90 3.87 14.22
C ASN A 81 4.30 4.24 14.74
N ILE A 82 5.21 3.26 14.92
CA ILE A 82 6.56 3.50 15.49
C ILE A 82 7.54 4.09 14.44
N LEU A 83 7.05 4.68 13.35
CA LEU A 83 7.90 5.31 12.31
C LEU A 83 8.21 6.76 12.64
N ASP A 84 7.18 7.46 13.09
CA ASP A 84 7.21 8.88 13.37
C ASP A 84 6.71 9.03 14.80
N GLY A 85 7.64 9.13 15.75
CA GLY A 85 7.32 9.27 17.17
C GLY A 85 6.46 10.50 17.47
N SER A 86 6.36 11.43 16.52
CA SER A 86 5.49 12.61 16.57
C SER A 86 4.08 12.38 16.05
N ARG A 87 3.81 11.38 15.18
CA ARG A 87 2.51 11.22 14.51
C ARG A 87 2.11 9.75 14.31
N LYS A 88 0.87 9.44 14.71
CA LYS A 88 0.26 8.11 14.50
C LYS A 88 -0.05 7.88 13.02
N LEU A 89 0.80 7.13 12.34
CA LEU A 89 0.59 6.72 10.95
C LEU A 89 -0.41 5.56 10.84
N SER A 90 -1.22 5.57 9.77
CA SER A 90 -2.18 4.49 9.50
C SER A 90 -2.11 4.05 8.03
N PRO A 91 -2.50 2.79 7.70
CA PRO A 91 -2.58 2.34 6.31
C PRO A 91 -3.40 3.25 5.40
N HIS A 92 -4.46 3.86 5.94
CA HIS A 92 -5.29 4.81 5.20
C HIS A 92 -4.52 6.08 4.80
N MET A 93 -3.58 6.54 5.63
CA MET A 93 -2.74 7.69 5.28
C MET A 93 -1.80 7.36 4.12
N PHE A 94 -1.18 6.18 4.10
CA PHE A 94 -0.36 5.74 2.94
C PHE A 94 -1.19 5.67 1.67
N ARG A 95 -2.40 5.11 1.75
CA ARG A 95 -3.33 5.03 0.62
C ARG A 95 -3.74 6.41 0.08
N ARG A 96 -3.90 7.40 0.96
CA ARG A 96 -4.12 8.81 0.57
C ARG A 96 -2.88 9.41 -0.09
N GLY A 97 -1.71 9.18 0.49
CA GLY A 97 -0.42 9.60 -0.04
C GLY A 97 -0.20 9.08 -1.47
N TYR A 98 -0.46 7.80 -1.70
CA TYR A 98 -0.42 7.19 -3.03
C TYR A 98 -1.35 7.90 -4.03
N ALA A 99 -2.62 8.11 -3.67
CA ALA A 99 -3.57 8.78 -4.56
C ALA A 99 -3.14 10.20 -4.93
N LYS A 100 -2.63 10.96 -3.95
CA LYS A 100 -2.10 12.31 -4.17
C LYS A 100 -0.84 12.30 -5.04
N PHE A 101 0.08 11.36 -4.78
CA PHE A 101 1.29 11.20 -5.58
C PHE A 101 0.93 10.93 -7.05
N CYS A 102 0.07 9.94 -7.32
CA CYS A 102 -0.37 9.65 -8.68
C CYS A 102 -1.06 10.84 -9.36
N TYR A 103 -1.92 11.55 -8.63
CA TYR A 103 -2.58 12.74 -9.14
C TYR A 103 -1.58 13.86 -9.48
N ALA A 104 -0.57 14.09 -8.64
CA ALA A 104 0.51 15.03 -8.91
C ALA A 104 1.37 14.65 -10.13
N GLN A 105 1.43 13.36 -10.48
CA GLN A 105 2.04 12.85 -11.71
C GLN A 105 1.09 12.91 -12.93
N ASN A 106 -0.02 13.65 -12.84
CA ASN A 106 -1.04 13.78 -13.89
C ASN A 106 -1.73 12.46 -14.28
N ILE A 107 -1.73 11.45 -13.40
CA ILE A 107 -2.50 10.22 -13.62
C ILE A 107 -3.98 10.53 -13.39
N SER A 108 -4.84 10.03 -14.30
CA SER A 108 -6.28 10.30 -14.22
C SER A 108 -6.88 9.74 -12.92
N ILE A 109 -7.86 10.45 -12.36
CA ILE A 109 -8.59 10.00 -11.15
C ILE A 109 -9.24 8.63 -11.39
N TYR A 110 -9.66 8.36 -12.63
CA TYR A 110 -10.22 7.08 -13.04
C TYR A 110 -9.20 5.95 -12.88
N ASP A 111 -7.99 6.09 -13.43
CA ASP A 111 -6.94 5.07 -13.35
C ASP A 111 -6.47 4.84 -11.91
N ILE A 112 -6.36 5.92 -11.13
CA ILE A 112 -6.07 5.84 -9.69
C ILE A 112 -7.17 5.03 -8.98
N SER A 113 -8.44 5.32 -9.28
CA SER A 113 -9.58 4.61 -8.69
C SER A 113 -9.59 3.12 -9.03
N LEU A 114 -9.23 2.77 -10.27
CA LEU A 114 -9.09 1.39 -10.71
C LEU A 114 -7.94 0.68 -9.98
N SER A 115 -6.76 1.29 -9.91
CA SER A 115 -5.59 0.75 -9.20
C SER A 115 -5.87 0.50 -7.72
N MET A 116 -6.57 1.43 -7.07
CA MET A 116 -6.98 1.31 -5.67
C MET A 116 -8.15 0.34 -5.50
N GLY A 117 -8.87 -0.01 -6.56
CA GLY A 117 -10.03 -0.89 -6.54
C GLY A 117 -11.24 -0.28 -5.83
N HIS A 118 -11.50 1.02 -6.00
CA HIS A 118 -12.71 1.67 -5.50
C HIS A 118 -13.88 1.46 -6.48
N SER A 119 -15.05 1.08 -5.94
CA SER A 119 -16.29 0.99 -6.72
C SER A 119 -16.97 2.35 -6.91
N ASN A 120 -16.64 3.35 -6.09
CA ASN A 120 -17.10 4.73 -6.24
C ASN A 120 -15.88 5.65 -6.41
N ILE A 121 -15.81 6.34 -7.55
CA ILE A 121 -14.74 7.27 -7.90
C ILE A 121 -14.66 8.47 -6.93
N GLU A 122 -15.77 8.83 -6.29
CA GLU A 122 -15.82 9.90 -5.27
C GLU A 122 -14.95 9.58 -4.05
N THR A 123 -14.74 8.29 -3.75
CA THR A 123 -13.82 7.88 -2.67
C THR A 123 -12.39 8.31 -2.99
N THR A 124 -11.99 8.19 -4.26
CA THR A 124 -10.68 8.66 -4.76
C THR A 124 -10.65 10.19 -4.83
N ALA A 125 -11.72 10.83 -5.32
CA ALA A 125 -11.80 12.28 -5.40
C ALA A 125 -11.73 12.96 -4.00
N GLY A 126 -12.29 12.31 -2.97
CA GLY A 126 -12.19 12.77 -1.59
C GLY A 126 -10.76 12.82 -1.04
N TYR A 127 -9.84 12.02 -1.58
CA TYR A 127 -8.42 12.08 -1.23
C TYR A 127 -7.70 13.28 -1.82
N ILE A 128 -8.15 13.76 -2.98
CA ILE A 128 -7.53 14.87 -3.72
C ILE A 128 -8.05 16.22 -3.21
N LYS A 129 -9.37 16.33 -2.94
CA LYS A 129 -10.02 17.60 -2.56
C LYS A 129 -9.69 18.13 -1.16
N ARG A 130 -9.12 17.33 -0.25
CA ARG A 130 -8.81 17.79 1.12
C ARG A 130 -7.44 18.48 1.17
N ASN A 131 -7.46 19.80 1.41
CA ASN A 131 -6.30 20.67 1.63
C ASN A 131 -5.64 20.55 3.02
N SER A 132 -6.03 19.58 3.85
CA SER A 132 -5.59 19.50 5.24
C SER A 132 -4.43 18.53 5.42
N GLU A 133 -3.23 19.04 5.74
CA GLU A 133 -2.19 18.42 6.57
C GLU A 133 -1.87 16.94 6.35
N ASP A 134 -2.10 16.40 5.16
CA ASP A 134 -1.74 15.03 4.88
C ASP A 134 -0.22 14.97 4.84
N VAL A 135 0.34 14.19 5.75
CA VAL A 135 1.75 13.82 5.77
C VAL A 135 2.15 13.61 4.32
N GLU A 136 3.13 14.38 3.86
CA GLU A 136 3.80 14.14 2.59
C GLU A 136 4.60 12.86 2.78
N ILE A 137 3.89 11.74 2.89
CA ILE A 137 4.47 10.41 3.12
C ILE A 137 5.43 10.13 1.97
N TYR A 138 5.15 10.66 0.78
CA TYR A 138 6.05 10.63 -0.36
C TYR A 138 7.35 11.41 -0.20
N LYS A 139 7.48 12.29 0.81
CA LYS A 139 8.74 12.93 1.21
C LYS A 139 9.46 12.22 2.36
N ILE A 140 8.82 11.22 2.98
CA ILE A 140 9.45 10.37 4.00
C ILE A 140 10.30 9.27 3.32
N PHE A 141 10.05 9.00 2.05
CA PHE A 141 10.76 8.03 1.19
C PHE A 141 11.44 8.76 0.04
#